data_AF-A0AA39JXQ4-F1
#
_entry.id   AF-A0AA39JXQ4-F1
#
_cell.length_a   1.000
_cell.length_b   1.000
_cell.length_c   1.000
_cell.angle_alpha   90.00
_cell.angle_beta   90.00
_cell.angle_gamma   90.00
#
_symmetry.space_group_name_H-M   'P 1'
#
loop_
_entity.id
_entity.type
_entity.pdbx_description
1 polymer ?
#
loop_
_entity_poly.entity_id
_entity_poly.type
_entity_poly.pdbx_seq_one_letter_code
_entity_poly.pdbx_strand_id
1 'polypeptide(L)'
;MAKKSKTQEKSTKQTQQSTAQSSSSEGIDLPNISLKRHLECRVFLENQILLVDNFLSAPECKAIAQFIDNLPLELTPPKRRGEAVRVNYRFSVTSPDFAQRPHDLLVPHLPLFPPPAPDKRSGSALPAREPHSFNSNIRFYKYTPSQHFGPHYDDSVRDAITGAKSEWTLLIYLSGVEDGVQGGETIFYKDEKCRRDETTVAPLNRGTALLHRHGQDCLLHEGSEVVKGTKYVLRSDLMFKL
;
A
#
# COMPACT_ATOMS: atom_id res chain seq x y z
N MET A 1 61.66 8.44 21.88
CA MET A 1 60.97 7.13 21.76
C MET A 1 59.53 7.27 22.23
N ALA A 2 58.64 6.40 21.73
CA ALA A 2 57.20 6.26 21.98
C ALA A 2 56.23 7.19 21.20
N LYS A 3 55.90 6.74 19.98
CA LYS A 3 54.69 7.09 19.22
C LYS A 3 53.47 6.47 19.91
N LYS A 4 52.37 7.23 20.09
CA LYS A 4 51.04 6.68 20.38
C LYS A 4 50.17 6.79 19.14
N SER A 5 49.80 5.61 18.61
CA SER A 5 48.85 5.41 17.52
C SER A 5 47.42 5.62 18.01
N LYS A 6 46.61 6.37 17.27
CA LYS A 6 45.15 6.45 17.44
C LYS A 6 44.50 5.59 16.36
N THR A 7 43.89 4.48 16.77
CA THR A 7 43.06 3.64 15.91
C THR A 7 41.69 4.28 15.76
N GLN A 8 41.25 4.55 14.53
CA GLN A 8 39.89 4.97 14.19
C GLN A 8 39.00 3.73 14.05
N GLU A 9 38.01 3.57 14.91
CA GLU A 9 36.90 2.64 14.67
C GLU A 9 35.86 3.29 13.76
N LYS A 10 35.69 2.72 12.57
CA LYS A 10 34.57 3.01 11.68
C LYS A 10 33.32 2.33 12.24
N SER A 11 32.36 3.11 12.73
CA SER A 11 31.02 2.63 13.08
C SER A 11 30.19 2.45 11.80
N THR A 12 29.97 1.20 11.44
CA THR A 12 29.07 0.79 10.35
C THR A 12 27.63 0.94 10.85
N LYS A 13 26.87 1.89 10.29
CA LYS A 13 25.43 2.03 10.55
C LYS A 13 24.69 0.85 9.91
N GLN A 14 24.20 -0.08 10.74
CA GLN A 14 23.18 -1.05 10.34
C GLN A 14 21.81 -0.36 10.35
N THR A 15 21.20 -0.28 9.17
CA THR A 15 19.81 0.12 9.01
C THR A 15 18.93 -1.03 9.47
N GLN A 16 18.31 -0.90 10.66
CA GLN A 16 17.35 -1.89 11.16
C GLN A 16 15.98 -1.63 10.52
N GLN A 17 15.56 -2.57 9.66
CA GLN A 17 14.19 -2.67 9.18
C GLN A 17 13.24 -2.91 10.36
N SER A 18 12.17 -2.12 10.44
CA SER A 18 11.08 -2.33 11.40
C SER A 18 10.31 -3.60 11.04
N THR A 19 10.51 -4.67 11.78
CA THR A 19 9.70 -5.88 11.72
C THR A 19 8.33 -5.61 12.36
N ALA A 20 7.32 -5.33 11.54
CA ALA A 20 5.94 -5.54 11.96
C ALA A 20 5.76 -7.06 12.11
N GLN A 21 5.44 -7.53 13.33
CA GLN A 21 5.17 -8.94 13.59
C GLN A 21 3.96 -9.37 12.73
N SER A 22 4.21 -10.22 11.74
CA SER A 22 3.16 -10.88 10.97
C SER A 22 2.73 -12.14 11.68
N SER A 23 1.44 -12.28 12.01
CA SER A 23 0.89 -13.56 12.45
C SER A 23 0.80 -14.52 11.24
N SER A 24 1.02 -15.81 11.47
CA SER A 24 0.69 -16.85 10.49
C SER A 24 -0.82 -16.86 10.24
N SER A 25 -1.26 -17.26 9.04
CA SER A 25 -2.68 -17.35 8.68
C SER A 25 -3.43 -18.51 9.34
N GLU A 26 -2.78 -19.29 10.20
CA GLU A 26 -3.43 -20.42 10.88
C GLU A 26 -4.59 -19.92 11.75
N GLY A 27 -5.82 -20.24 11.34
CA GLY A 27 -7.05 -19.90 12.06
C GLY A 27 -7.77 -18.62 11.60
N ILE A 28 -7.32 -17.96 10.53
CA ILE A 28 -8.00 -16.76 9.99
C ILE A 28 -8.69 -17.12 8.66
N ASP A 29 -10.02 -17.19 8.68
CA ASP A 29 -10.82 -17.39 7.48
C ASP A 29 -11.07 -16.05 6.77
N LEU A 30 -10.31 -15.81 5.69
CA LEU A 30 -10.38 -14.57 4.94
C LEU A 30 -11.59 -14.55 4.00
N PRO A 31 -12.42 -13.49 4.02
CA PRO A 31 -13.66 -13.45 3.25
C PRO A 31 -13.48 -13.75 1.76
N ASN A 32 -14.44 -14.46 1.18
CA ASN A 32 -14.40 -14.78 -0.24
C ASN A 32 -14.75 -13.54 -1.09
N ILE A 33 -14.16 -13.46 -2.28
CA ILE A 33 -14.41 -12.41 -3.27
C ILE A 33 -14.91 -13.09 -4.54
N SER A 34 -16.05 -12.62 -5.04
CA SER A 34 -16.70 -13.14 -6.24
C SER A 34 -15.91 -12.81 -7.52
N LEU A 35 -16.14 -13.58 -8.58
CA LEU A 35 -15.53 -13.33 -9.89
C LEU A 35 -15.88 -11.92 -10.40
N LYS A 36 -14.89 -11.23 -10.97
CA LYS A 36 -15.04 -9.91 -11.58
C LYS A 36 -15.04 -10.02 -13.10
N ARG A 37 -15.95 -9.30 -13.76
CA ARG A 37 -16.08 -9.28 -15.22
C ARG A 37 -16.18 -7.83 -15.67
N HIS A 38 -15.50 -7.51 -16.77
CA HIS A 38 -15.60 -6.21 -17.44
C HIS A 38 -15.30 -5.02 -16.52
N LEU A 39 -14.29 -5.13 -15.64
CA LEU A 39 -13.85 -3.97 -14.88
C LEU A 39 -13.06 -3.04 -15.80
N GLU A 40 -13.28 -1.74 -15.66
CA GLU A 40 -12.53 -0.72 -16.38
C GLU A 40 -11.40 -0.22 -15.49
N CYS A 41 -10.16 -0.35 -15.96
CA CYS A 41 -9.01 0.32 -15.37
C CYS A 41 -8.82 1.68 -16.04
N ARG A 42 -9.00 2.76 -15.28
CA ARG A 42 -8.78 4.12 -15.76
C ARG A 42 -7.49 4.72 -15.22
N VAL A 43 -6.82 5.47 -16.08
CA VAL A 43 -5.65 6.28 -15.69
C VAL A 43 -6.14 7.49 -14.92
N PHE A 44 -5.72 7.62 -13.66
CA PHE A 44 -6.04 8.79 -12.84
C PHE A 44 -4.92 9.82 -12.86
N LEU A 45 -3.67 9.35 -12.88
CA LEU A 45 -2.49 10.16 -13.13
C LEU A 45 -1.52 9.36 -14.00
N GLU A 46 -1.17 9.95 -15.15
CA GLU A 46 -0.34 9.30 -16.17
C GLU A 46 0.95 8.74 -15.55
N ASN A 47 1.27 7.48 -15.87
CA ASN A 47 2.41 6.71 -15.35
C ASN A 47 2.50 6.55 -13.82
N GLN A 48 1.51 7.01 -13.05
CA GLN A 48 1.63 7.12 -11.59
C GLN A 48 0.48 6.49 -10.81
N ILE A 49 -0.77 6.71 -11.23
CA ILE A 49 -1.96 6.29 -10.48
C ILE A 49 -3.02 5.72 -11.43
N LEU A 50 -3.49 4.52 -11.11
CA LEU A 50 -4.60 3.84 -11.79
C LEU A 50 -5.73 3.60 -10.79
N LEU A 51 -6.97 3.62 -11.28
CA LEU A 51 -8.16 3.31 -10.51
C LEU A 51 -8.98 2.25 -11.22
N VAL A 52 -9.46 1.27 -10.46
CA VAL A 52 -10.42 0.27 -10.91
C VAL A 52 -11.64 0.37 -9.99
N ASP A 53 -12.66 1.08 -10.46
CA ASP A 53 -13.89 1.30 -9.69
C ASP A 53 -14.73 0.00 -9.66
N ASN A 54 -15.53 -0.18 -8.61
CA ASN A 54 -16.38 -1.37 -8.43
C ASN A 54 -15.63 -2.71 -8.43
N PHE A 55 -14.31 -2.72 -8.13
CA PHE A 55 -13.57 -3.97 -7.97
C PHE A 55 -14.24 -4.85 -6.92
N LEU A 56 -14.56 -4.31 -5.75
CA LEU A 56 -15.40 -5.00 -4.78
C LEU A 56 -16.81 -4.41 -4.77
N SER A 57 -17.81 -5.29 -4.71
CA SER A 57 -19.21 -4.90 -4.55
C SER A 57 -19.47 -4.39 -3.13
N ALA A 58 -20.56 -3.65 -2.94
CA ALA A 58 -20.94 -3.15 -1.62
C ALA A 58 -21.12 -4.27 -0.56
N PRO A 59 -21.75 -5.42 -0.86
CA PRO A 59 -21.84 -6.53 0.10
C PRO A 59 -20.48 -7.13 0.48
N GLU A 60 -19.56 -7.28 -0.48
CA GLU A 60 -18.21 -7.80 -0.20
C GLU A 60 -17.41 -6.82 0.66
N CYS A 61 -17.46 -5.53 0.33
CA CYS A 61 -16.83 -4.47 1.12
C CYS A 61 -17.34 -4.50 2.57
N LYS A 62 -18.66 -4.60 2.76
CA LYS A 62 -19.27 -4.69 4.08
C LYS A 62 -18.84 -5.94 4.85
N ALA A 63 -18.81 -7.09 4.19
CA ALA A 63 -18.38 -8.34 4.80
C ALA A 63 -16.91 -8.28 5.25
N ILE A 64 -16.02 -7.71 4.43
CA ILE A 64 -14.61 -7.55 4.79
C ILE A 64 -14.45 -6.50 5.90
N ALA A 65 -15.17 -5.39 5.88
CA ALA A 65 -15.13 -4.40 6.96
C ALA A 65 -15.59 -5.00 8.30
N GLN A 66 -16.66 -5.81 8.30
CA GLN A 66 -17.12 -6.54 9.48
C GLN A 66 -16.09 -7.58 9.95
N PHE A 67 -15.43 -8.27 9.02
CA PHE A 67 -14.32 -9.16 9.36
C PHE A 67 -13.18 -8.38 10.04
N ILE A 68 -12.79 -7.21 9.51
CA ILE A 68 -11.75 -6.35 10.11
C ILE A 68 -12.10 -5.93 11.53
N ASP A 69 -13.36 -5.62 11.82
CA ASP A 69 -13.81 -5.27 13.18
C ASP A 69 -13.67 -6.40 14.19
N ASN A 70 -13.61 -7.66 13.74
CA ASN A 70 -13.42 -8.82 14.59
C ASN A 70 -11.95 -9.26 14.71
N LEU A 71 -11.02 -8.58 14.03
CA LEU A 71 -9.59 -8.83 14.16
C LEU A 71 -9.02 -8.16 15.42
N PRO A 72 -7.93 -8.70 16.00
CA PRO A 72 -7.20 -8.06 17.08
C PRO A 72 -6.38 -6.88 16.52
N LEU A 73 -7.06 -5.80 16.16
CA LEU A 73 -6.43 -4.61 15.60
C LEU A 73 -5.55 -3.91 16.62
N GLU A 74 -4.33 -3.56 16.22
CA GLU A 74 -3.41 -2.78 17.04
C GLU A 74 -3.39 -1.33 16.56
N LEU A 75 -3.38 -0.38 17.50
CA LEU A 75 -3.13 1.01 17.18
C LEU A 75 -1.65 1.18 16.83
N THR A 76 -1.38 1.91 15.75
CA THR A 76 0.00 2.20 15.33
C THR A 76 0.77 2.93 16.45
N PRO A 77 2.01 2.53 16.76
CA PRO A 77 2.81 3.17 17.79
C PRO A 77 3.20 4.61 17.40
N PRO A 78 3.62 5.45 18.37
CA PRO A 78 4.13 6.79 18.08
C PRO A 78 5.28 6.76 17.06
N LYS A 79 5.29 7.75 16.16
CA LYS A 79 6.33 7.86 15.13
C LYS A 79 7.74 7.95 15.73
N ARG A 80 8.72 7.37 15.03
CA ARG A 80 10.13 7.58 15.34
C ARG A 80 10.67 8.81 14.61
N ARG A 81 11.89 9.22 14.95
CA ARG A 81 12.56 10.34 14.28
C ARG A 81 12.74 10.03 12.79
N GLY A 82 12.19 10.88 11.94
CA GLY A 82 12.26 10.73 10.47
C GLY A 82 11.10 9.94 9.86
N GLU A 83 10.21 9.37 10.67
CA GLU A 83 8.99 8.72 10.19
C GLU A 83 7.82 9.72 10.13
N ALA A 84 6.92 9.50 9.18
CA ALA A 84 5.65 10.21 9.13
C ALA A 84 4.77 9.82 10.32
N VAL A 85 3.93 10.77 10.77
CA VAL A 85 2.92 10.49 11.79
C VAL A 85 1.90 9.55 11.20
N ARG A 86 1.66 8.41 11.84
CA ARG A 86 0.63 7.46 11.46
C ARG A 86 -0.20 7.13 12.68
N VAL A 87 -1.50 7.35 12.59
CA VAL A 87 -2.46 7.04 13.64
C VAL A 87 -3.59 6.26 12.98
N ASN A 88 -3.57 4.94 13.12
CA ASN A 88 -4.64 4.05 12.64
C ASN A 88 -4.56 2.71 13.33
N TYR A 89 -5.70 2.01 13.34
CA TYR A 89 -5.76 0.60 13.72
C TYR A 89 -5.35 -0.27 12.54
N ARG A 90 -4.54 -1.30 12.81
CA ARG A 90 -4.02 -2.19 11.77
C ARG A 90 -3.94 -3.64 12.24
N PHE A 91 -4.05 -4.53 11.27
CA PHE A 91 -3.70 -5.94 11.40
C PHE A 91 -2.96 -6.39 10.13
N SER A 92 -2.09 -7.37 10.26
CA SER A 92 -1.32 -7.89 9.13
C SER A 92 -1.16 -9.40 9.26
N VAL A 93 -1.49 -10.12 8.20
CA VAL A 93 -1.43 -11.58 8.14
C VAL A 93 -0.71 -12.00 6.88
N THR A 94 0.16 -13.01 7.01
CA THR A 94 0.82 -13.59 5.85
C THR A 94 -0.06 -14.71 5.27
N SER A 95 -0.56 -14.54 4.05
CA SER A 95 -1.37 -15.53 3.34
C SER A 95 -1.10 -15.46 1.83
N PRO A 96 -0.22 -16.32 1.28
CA PRO A 96 0.01 -16.42 -0.16
C PRO A 96 -1.26 -16.79 -0.93
N ASP A 97 -2.08 -17.69 -0.39
CA ASP A 97 -3.32 -18.13 -1.04
C ASP A 97 -4.32 -16.98 -1.17
N PHE A 98 -4.51 -16.19 -0.10
CA PHE A 98 -5.34 -14.99 -0.21
C PHE A 98 -4.68 -13.89 -1.03
N ALA A 99 -3.36 -13.80 -1.12
CA ALA A 99 -2.73 -12.85 -2.02
C ALA A 99 -3.01 -13.19 -3.50
N GLN A 100 -3.00 -14.48 -3.84
CA GLN A 100 -3.21 -14.94 -5.22
C GLN A 100 -4.67 -14.79 -5.68
N ARG A 101 -5.66 -15.05 -4.82
CA ARG A 101 -7.09 -14.97 -5.21
C ARG A 101 -7.54 -13.61 -5.78
N PRO A 102 -7.44 -12.47 -5.07
CA PRO A 102 -7.82 -11.16 -5.58
C PRO A 102 -6.87 -10.67 -6.68
N HIS A 103 -5.63 -11.17 -6.72
CA HIS A 103 -4.74 -10.95 -7.86
C HIS A 103 -5.35 -11.51 -9.14
N ASP A 104 -5.76 -12.77 -9.14
CA ASP A 104 -6.34 -13.43 -10.32
C ASP A 104 -7.67 -12.79 -10.76
N LEU A 105 -8.34 -12.10 -9.84
CA LEU A 105 -9.56 -11.35 -10.11
C LEU A 105 -9.33 -9.95 -10.68
N LEU A 106 -8.25 -9.27 -10.27
CA LEU A 106 -7.97 -7.88 -10.65
C LEU A 106 -7.08 -7.80 -11.90
N VAL A 107 -6.01 -8.59 -11.96
CA VAL A 107 -4.97 -8.50 -13.01
C VAL A 107 -5.51 -8.62 -14.43
N PRO A 108 -6.52 -9.46 -14.75
CA PRO A 108 -7.10 -9.52 -16.09
C PRO A 108 -7.69 -8.20 -16.60
N HIS A 109 -7.93 -7.22 -15.71
CA HIS A 109 -8.50 -5.91 -16.03
C HIS A 109 -7.46 -4.79 -15.96
N LEU A 110 -6.20 -5.10 -15.66
CA LEU A 110 -5.12 -4.12 -15.56
C LEU A 110 -4.28 -4.08 -16.86
N PRO A 111 -3.63 -2.94 -17.17
CA PRO A 111 -2.65 -2.90 -18.24
C PRO A 111 -1.38 -3.67 -17.86
N LEU A 112 -0.50 -3.89 -18.84
CA LEU A 112 0.87 -4.28 -18.56
C LEU A 112 1.62 -3.11 -17.91
N PHE A 113 2.45 -3.42 -16.91
CA PHE A 113 3.16 -2.40 -16.13
C PHE A 113 4.58 -2.22 -16.66
N PRO A 114 4.99 -0.98 -16.99
CA PRO A 114 6.38 -0.73 -17.32
C PRO A 114 7.24 -0.84 -16.05
N PRO A 115 8.48 -1.34 -16.19
CA PRO A 115 9.43 -1.41 -15.07
C PRO A 115 9.65 -0.03 -14.44
N PRO A 116 10.18 0.03 -13.21
CA PRO A 116 10.65 1.28 -12.63
C PRO A 116 11.66 1.94 -13.57
N ALA A 117 11.72 3.28 -13.53
CA ALA A 117 12.65 4.02 -14.40
C ALA A 117 14.07 3.45 -14.25
N PRO A 118 14.75 3.08 -15.36
CA PRO A 118 16.07 2.50 -15.27
C PRO A 118 17.00 3.50 -14.58
N ASP A 119 17.86 2.99 -13.70
CA ASP A 119 19.00 3.76 -13.24
C ASP A 119 19.78 4.20 -14.49
N LYS A 120 20.27 5.44 -14.54
CA LYS A 120 20.82 6.08 -15.77
C LYS A 120 21.99 5.31 -16.43
N ARG A 121 22.41 4.20 -15.83
CA ARG A 121 23.49 3.29 -16.20
C ARG A 121 23.02 2.03 -16.94
N SER A 122 21.73 1.69 -16.93
CA SER A 122 21.18 0.49 -17.58
C SER A 122 20.59 0.84 -18.95
N GLY A 123 21.28 0.44 -20.02
CA GLY A 123 21.02 0.87 -21.40
C GLY A 123 19.86 0.19 -22.14
N SER A 124 19.01 -0.61 -21.49
CA SER A 124 17.78 -1.10 -22.13
C SER A 124 16.57 -1.06 -21.18
N ALA A 125 15.45 -0.56 -21.69
CA ALA A 125 14.17 -0.63 -20.99
C ALA A 125 13.65 -2.07 -21.06
N LEU A 126 13.38 -2.69 -19.90
CA LEU A 126 12.69 -3.98 -19.86
C LEU A 126 11.26 -3.81 -20.41
N PRO A 127 10.69 -4.85 -21.04
CA PRO A 127 9.32 -4.78 -21.53
C PRO A 127 8.31 -4.64 -20.37
N ALA A 128 7.15 -4.07 -20.70
CA ALA A 128 6.02 -4.06 -19.77
C ALA A 128 5.58 -5.50 -19.46
N ARG A 129 5.14 -5.73 -18.22
CA ARG A 129 4.87 -7.08 -17.68
C ARG A 129 3.65 -7.08 -16.78
N GLU A 130 3.04 -8.25 -16.64
CA GLU A 130 1.98 -8.48 -15.66
C GLU A 130 2.57 -8.59 -14.25
N PRO A 131 1.80 -8.22 -13.21
CA PRO A 131 2.12 -8.58 -11.85
C PRO A 131 2.20 -10.11 -11.70
N HIS A 132 3.16 -10.58 -10.91
CA HIS A 132 3.31 -12.00 -10.60
C HIS A 132 2.28 -12.47 -9.56
N SER A 133 2.09 -11.67 -8.53
CA SER A 133 1.20 -11.92 -7.41
C SER A 133 0.92 -10.60 -6.69
N PHE A 134 0.04 -10.65 -5.70
CA PHE A 134 0.05 -9.63 -4.65
C PHE A 134 1.05 -9.99 -3.55
N ASN A 135 1.37 -9.04 -2.68
CA ASN A 135 2.24 -9.26 -1.52
C ASN A 135 1.59 -10.29 -0.59
N SER A 136 2.34 -11.34 -0.21
CA SER A 136 1.88 -12.36 0.74
C SER A 136 1.47 -11.78 2.10
N ASN A 137 2.03 -10.61 2.49
CA ASN A 137 1.64 -9.88 3.69
C ASN A 137 0.44 -8.97 3.41
N ILE A 138 -0.75 -9.47 3.75
CA ILE A 138 -2.03 -8.77 3.61
C ILE A 138 -2.25 -7.87 4.82
N ARG A 139 -2.56 -6.59 4.57
CA ARG A 139 -2.71 -5.59 5.63
C ARG A 139 -4.12 -5.04 5.63
N PHE A 140 -4.73 -4.99 6.81
CA PHE A 140 -6.04 -4.40 7.02
C PHE A 140 -5.89 -3.16 7.87
N TYR A 141 -6.52 -2.07 7.45
CA TYR A 141 -6.50 -0.80 8.15
C TYR A 141 -7.91 -0.33 8.47
N LYS A 142 -8.04 0.27 9.66
CA LYS A 142 -9.23 0.97 10.13
C LYS A 142 -8.82 2.34 10.65
N TYR A 143 -9.49 3.37 10.16
CA TYR A 143 -9.32 4.75 10.59
C TYR A 143 -10.66 5.28 11.11
N THR A 144 -10.67 5.72 12.37
CA THR A 144 -11.80 6.40 13.00
C THR A 144 -11.58 7.92 12.98
N PRO A 145 -12.53 8.76 13.44
CA PRO A 145 -12.31 10.21 13.45
C PRO A 145 -10.99 10.64 14.09
N SER A 146 -10.35 11.66 13.51
CA SER A 146 -9.02 12.20 13.84
C SER A 146 -7.81 11.30 13.52
N GLN A 147 -8.04 10.09 13.00
CA GLN A 147 -6.99 9.19 12.55
C GLN A 147 -6.56 9.53 11.11
N HIS A 148 -5.26 9.42 10.84
CA HIS A 148 -4.64 9.85 9.58
C HIS A 148 -3.28 9.16 9.39
N PHE A 149 -2.70 9.35 8.21
CA PHE A 149 -1.32 8.98 7.96
C PHE A 149 -0.63 10.07 7.14
N GLY A 150 0.24 10.85 7.79
CA GLY A 150 0.86 12.02 7.21
C GLY A 150 1.80 11.73 6.02
N PRO A 151 2.34 12.79 5.40
CA PRO A 151 3.07 12.68 4.14
C PRO A 151 4.29 11.75 4.23
N HIS A 152 4.36 10.78 3.32
CA HIS A 152 5.42 9.78 3.26
C HIS A 152 5.63 9.25 1.82
N TYR A 153 6.69 8.48 1.67
CA TYR A 153 6.95 7.63 0.51
C TYR A 153 6.86 6.17 0.94
N ASP A 154 6.34 5.33 0.06
CA ASP A 154 6.33 3.88 0.25
C ASP A 154 7.60 3.28 -0.38
N ASP A 155 8.28 2.40 0.36
CA ASP A 155 9.48 1.70 -0.12
C ASP A 155 9.14 0.37 -0.81
N SER A 156 9.98 -0.04 -1.76
CA SER A 156 9.90 -1.39 -2.30
C SER A 156 10.28 -2.43 -1.25
N VAL A 157 9.49 -3.50 -1.17
CA VAL A 157 9.76 -4.66 -0.32
C VAL A 157 9.93 -5.91 -1.18
N ARG A 158 10.78 -6.83 -0.71
CA ARG A 158 10.87 -8.18 -1.26
C ARG A 158 9.99 -9.10 -0.44
N ASP A 159 9.07 -9.79 -1.08
CA ASP A 159 8.27 -10.80 -0.40
C ASP A 159 9.17 -12.00 -0.10
N ALA A 160 9.23 -12.38 1.18
CA ALA A 160 10.08 -13.47 1.66
C ALA A 160 9.63 -14.84 1.14
N ILE A 161 8.34 -14.98 0.78
CA ILE A 161 7.77 -16.25 0.32
C ILE A 161 7.99 -16.42 -1.19
N THR A 162 7.58 -15.43 -1.99
CA THR A 162 7.65 -15.52 -3.45
C THR A 162 8.99 -15.07 -4.03
N GLY A 163 9.77 -14.28 -3.27
CA GLY A 163 11.00 -13.63 -3.74
C GLY A 163 10.77 -12.47 -4.71
N ALA A 164 9.51 -12.17 -5.06
CA ALA A 164 9.16 -11.05 -5.92
C ALA A 164 9.34 -9.70 -5.19
N LYS A 165 9.49 -8.63 -5.97
CA LYS A 165 9.67 -7.26 -5.45
C LYS A 165 8.44 -6.42 -5.73
N SER A 166 8.01 -5.63 -4.75
CA SER A 166 6.87 -4.72 -4.93
C SER A 166 7.27 -3.48 -5.73
N GLU A 167 6.39 -3.05 -6.63
CA GLU A 167 6.59 -1.82 -7.45
C GLU A 167 5.38 -0.87 -7.43
N TRP A 168 4.20 -1.38 -7.08
CA TRP A 168 2.99 -0.57 -6.92
C TRP A 168 2.31 -0.94 -5.60
N THR A 169 1.82 0.06 -4.89
CA THR A 169 0.90 -0.13 -3.77
C THR A 169 -0.51 -0.34 -4.32
N LEU A 170 -1.26 -1.27 -3.74
CA LEU A 170 -2.68 -1.50 -3.98
C LEU A 170 -3.47 -1.17 -2.71
N LEU A 171 -4.36 -0.19 -2.79
CA LEU A 171 -5.34 0.14 -1.76
C LEU A 171 -6.73 -0.21 -2.27
N ILE A 172 -7.43 -1.12 -1.60
CA ILE A 172 -8.83 -1.42 -1.87
C ILE A 172 -9.67 -0.72 -0.79
N TYR A 173 -10.48 0.25 -1.20
CA TYR A 173 -11.35 0.99 -0.30
C TYR A 173 -12.58 0.15 0.05
N LEU A 174 -12.69 -0.26 1.31
CA LEU A 174 -13.79 -1.09 1.80
C LEU A 174 -14.94 -0.24 2.38
N SER A 175 -14.67 1.04 2.62
CA SER A 175 -15.69 2.05 2.87
C SER A 175 -15.28 3.37 2.21
N GLY A 176 -16.27 4.21 1.95
CA GLY A 176 -16.07 5.47 1.25
C GLY A 176 -17.15 6.52 1.53
N VAL A 177 -17.27 7.49 0.63
CA VAL A 177 -18.28 8.55 0.69
C VAL A 177 -19.71 7.99 0.77
N GLU A 178 -19.95 6.84 0.15
CA GLU A 178 -21.22 6.11 0.16
C GLU A 178 -21.58 5.54 1.53
N ASP A 179 -20.60 5.37 2.41
CA ASP A 179 -20.76 4.93 3.80
C ASP A 179 -20.75 6.10 4.80
N GLY A 180 -20.74 7.34 4.29
CA GLY A 180 -20.72 8.56 5.10
C GLY A 180 -19.34 8.95 5.64
N VAL A 181 -18.26 8.40 5.07
CA VAL A 181 -16.90 8.84 5.39
C VAL A 181 -16.68 10.25 4.85
N GLN A 182 -16.19 11.15 5.70
CA GLN A 182 -15.74 12.49 5.31
C GLN A 182 -14.27 12.65 5.69
N GLY A 183 -13.47 13.23 4.79
CA GLY A 183 -12.02 13.15 4.90
C GLY A 183 -11.51 11.74 4.60
N GLY A 184 -10.28 11.43 5.01
CA GLY A 184 -9.68 10.11 4.79
C GLY A 184 -9.27 9.83 3.34
N GLU A 185 -9.26 10.80 2.45
CA GLU A 185 -8.78 10.64 1.07
C GLU A 185 -7.30 10.27 1.02
N THR A 186 -6.86 9.70 -0.12
CA THR A 186 -5.42 9.56 -0.41
C THR A 186 -4.99 10.74 -1.26
N ILE A 187 -4.09 11.56 -0.72
CA ILE A 187 -3.65 12.82 -1.33
C ILE A 187 -2.22 12.64 -1.82
N PHE A 188 -1.99 12.91 -3.10
CA PHE A 188 -0.67 12.86 -3.73
C PHE A 188 -0.17 14.28 -4.02
N TYR A 189 1.09 14.56 -3.71
CA TYR A 189 1.72 15.86 -3.92
C TYR A 189 2.63 15.83 -5.14
N LYS A 190 2.59 16.90 -5.95
CA LYS A 190 3.49 17.07 -7.10
C LYS A 190 4.92 17.46 -6.69
N ASP A 191 5.10 18.00 -5.50
CA ASP A 191 6.40 18.36 -4.96
C ASP A 191 6.58 17.98 -3.49
N GLU A 192 7.83 17.96 -3.03
CA GLU A 192 8.17 17.60 -1.65
C GLU A 192 7.76 18.68 -0.63
N LYS A 193 7.34 19.86 -1.09
CA LYS A 193 6.97 20.99 -0.24
C LYS A 193 5.55 20.86 0.34
N CYS A 194 4.85 19.77 0.03
CA CYS A 194 3.49 19.49 0.51
C CYS A 194 2.49 20.62 0.20
N ARG A 195 2.68 21.35 -0.92
CA ARG A 195 1.81 22.49 -1.25
C ARG A 195 0.43 21.99 -1.67
N ARG A 196 -0.63 22.39 -0.93
CA ARG A 196 -2.01 21.95 -1.17
C ARG A 196 -2.53 22.28 -2.58
N ASP A 197 -2.05 23.40 -3.12
CA ASP A 197 -2.43 23.97 -4.42
C ASP A 197 -2.01 23.09 -5.61
N GLU A 198 -1.11 22.12 -5.37
CA GLU A 198 -0.57 21.20 -6.37
C GLU A 198 -0.77 19.74 -5.94
N THR A 199 -1.98 19.41 -5.47
CA THR A 199 -2.34 18.05 -5.05
C THR A 199 -3.25 17.33 -6.04
N THR A 200 -3.11 16.01 -6.07
CA THR A 200 -4.03 15.08 -6.73
C THR A 200 -4.73 14.28 -5.63
N VAL A 201 -6.02 14.52 -5.42
CA VAL A 201 -6.82 13.85 -4.39
C VAL A 201 -7.58 12.68 -5.02
N ALA A 202 -7.26 11.45 -4.60
CA ALA A 202 -7.94 10.29 -5.12
C ALA A 202 -9.36 10.15 -4.54
N PRO A 203 -10.38 9.78 -5.35
CA PRO A 203 -11.74 9.57 -4.86
C PRO A 203 -11.78 8.42 -3.86
N LEU A 204 -12.39 8.64 -2.69
CA LEU A 204 -12.60 7.60 -1.69
C LEU A 204 -13.98 6.94 -1.88
N ASN A 205 -14.15 6.24 -3.00
CA ASN A 205 -15.37 5.51 -3.33
C ASN A 205 -15.24 4.05 -2.88
N ARG A 206 -16.23 3.54 -2.15
CA ARG A 206 -16.25 2.14 -1.69
C ARG A 206 -16.16 1.19 -2.89
N GLY A 207 -15.33 0.16 -2.75
CA GLY A 207 -15.11 -0.87 -3.75
C GLY A 207 -14.01 -0.56 -4.76
N THR A 208 -13.45 0.64 -4.74
CA THR A 208 -12.38 1.05 -5.65
C THR A 208 -11.05 0.41 -5.27
N ALA A 209 -10.34 -0.14 -6.26
CA ALA A 209 -8.94 -0.48 -6.15
C ALA A 209 -8.09 0.67 -6.72
N LEU A 210 -7.33 1.33 -5.84
CA LEU A 210 -6.34 2.33 -6.20
C LEU A 210 -4.97 1.70 -6.28
N LEU A 211 -4.30 1.89 -7.42
CA LEU A 211 -2.91 1.52 -7.61
C LEU A 211 -2.07 2.78 -7.77
N HIS A 212 -0.98 2.91 -7.00
CA HIS A 212 0.00 3.97 -7.22
C HIS A 212 1.42 3.44 -7.16
N ARG A 213 2.34 4.07 -7.90
CA ARG A 213 3.76 3.71 -7.84
C ARG A 213 4.32 3.93 -6.44
N HIS A 214 5.29 3.09 -6.08
CA HIS A 214 6.12 3.27 -4.90
C HIS A 214 7.60 2.96 -5.18
N GLY A 215 8.45 3.05 -4.17
CA GLY A 215 9.90 2.98 -4.32
C GLY A 215 10.45 4.23 -5.01
N GLN A 216 11.31 4.04 -6.01
CA GLN A 216 12.00 5.16 -6.68
C GLN A 216 11.07 6.14 -7.40
N ASP A 217 9.93 5.66 -7.89
CA ASP A 217 8.95 6.47 -8.61
C ASP A 217 7.79 6.92 -7.70
N CYS A 218 7.90 6.72 -6.38
CA CYS A 218 6.84 7.03 -5.43
C CYS A 218 6.57 8.53 -5.38
N LEU A 219 5.31 8.92 -5.56
CA LEU A 219 4.86 10.26 -5.21
C LEU A 219 4.77 10.40 -3.70
N LEU A 220 5.15 11.57 -3.19
CA LEU A 220 4.85 11.93 -1.81
C LEU A 220 3.33 11.90 -1.63
N HIS A 221 2.84 11.20 -0.62
CA HIS A 221 1.41 11.06 -0.40
C HIS A 221 1.04 10.92 1.07
N GLU A 222 -0.21 11.21 1.39
CA GLU A 222 -0.79 11.05 2.72
C GLU A 222 -2.18 10.40 2.66
N GLY A 223 -2.59 9.79 3.77
CA GLY A 223 -3.98 9.53 4.07
C GLY A 223 -4.49 10.67 4.94
N SER A 224 -5.36 11.52 4.40
CA SER A 224 -5.91 12.67 5.11
C SER A 224 -6.67 12.24 6.36
N GLU A 225 -6.92 13.20 7.27
CA GLU A 225 -7.68 12.93 8.48
C GLU A 225 -9.11 12.49 8.16
N VAL A 226 -9.55 11.39 8.79
CA VAL A 226 -10.97 11.05 8.83
C VAL A 226 -11.68 12.04 9.75
N VAL A 227 -12.59 12.84 9.19
CA VAL A 227 -13.38 13.81 9.95
C VAL A 227 -14.64 13.15 10.50
N LYS A 228 -15.29 12.29 9.70
CA LYS A 228 -16.53 11.60 10.07
C LYS A 228 -16.54 10.19 9.49
N GLY A 229 -17.21 9.28 10.19
CA GLY A 229 -17.36 7.88 9.78
C GLY A 229 -16.12 7.05 10.10
N THR A 230 -16.03 5.88 9.47
CA THR A 230 -14.91 4.95 9.63
C THR A 230 -14.41 4.51 8.26
N LYS A 231 -13.14 4.76 7.98
CA LYS A 231 -12.48 4.31 6.75
C LYS A 231 -11.84 2.94 6.95
N TYR A 232 -12.20 1.98 6.12
CA TYR A 232 -11.61 0.65 6.07
C TYR A 232 -10.84 0.46 4.76
N VAL A 233 -9.63 -0.09 4.83
CA VAL A 233 -8.78 -0.34 3.66
C VAL A 233 -8.14 -1.71 3.78
N LEU A 234 -8.16 -2.47 2.68
CA LEU A 234 -7.29 -3.62 2.47
C LEU A 234 -6.11 -3.14 1.62
N ARG A 235 -4.88 -3.27 2.15
CA ARG A 235 -3.65 -2.96 1.41
C ARG A 235 -2.89 -4.22 1.06
N SER A 236 -2.45 -4.27 -0.19
CA SER A 236 -1.38 -5.16 -0.64
C SER A 236 -0.46 -4.39 -1.60
N ASP A 237 0.41 -5.08 -2.30
CA ASP A 237 1.33 -4.50 -3.28
C ASP A 237 1.34 -5.40 -4.53
N LEU A 238 1.50 -4.82 -5.74
CA LEU A 238 1.77 -5.59 -6.95
C LEU A 238 3.22 -6.04 -6.94
N MET A 239 3.42 -7.36 -7.00
CA MET A 239 4.73 -7.99 -6.92
C MET A 239 5.20 -8.39 -8.32
N PHE A 240 6.47 -8.17 -8.61
CA PHE A 240 7.08 -8.50 -9.90
C PHE A 240 8.31 -9.39 -9.70
N LYS A 241 8.53 -10.34 -10.62
CA LYS A 241 9.76 -11.12 -10.65
C LYS A 241 10.95 -10.19 -10.93
N LEU A 242 12.04 -10.40 -10.21
CA LEU A 242 13.33 -9.76 -10.48
C LEU A 242 13.99 -10.34 -11.73
#